data_AF-A0A9E4NIK4-F1
#
_entry.id   AF-A0A9E4NIK4-F1
#
_cell.length_a   1.000
_cell.length_b   1.000
_cell.length_c   1.000
_cell.angle_alpha   90.00
_cell.angle_beta   90.00
_cell.angle_gamma   90.00
#
_symmetry.space_group_name_H-M   'P 1'
#
loop_
_entity.id
_entity.type
_entity.pdbx_description
1 polymer ?
#
loop_
_entity_poly.entity_id
_entity_poly.type
_entity_poly.pdbx_seq_one_letter_code
_entity_poly.pdbx_strand_id
1 'polypeptide(L)'
;MIAIAFLLFFLLYLAISVGLARWVAKQANKRGHSGRKWGVAVFLLMLGLVFWDWLPMEILHSYKCANNAGFFQDKTLDEWKAENPGVWETLSSDALPEEYFVKENHGQKRSKERIYRLPDGTELIADYNLAGKHITTLMLRGDGKQRYWLNQRFFWETVWTKHFFHVREWEERIVDLETGGVLARYVDFGTNIPPIGIGGNSLGDYKFWMQKRSCEKDMQSQGIFAALQKSIEEKGDQE
;
A
#
# COMPACT_ATOMS: atom_id res chain seq x y z
N MET A 1 0.48 -16.07 -22.96
CA MET A 1 -0.72 -16.89 -23.22
C MET A 1 -1.97 -16.36 -22.51
N ILE A 2 -1.89 -15.99 -21.22
CA ILE A 2 -3.04 -15.46 -20.45
C ILE A 2 -3.65 -14.18 -21.05
N ALA A 3 -2.84 -13.20 -21.45
CA ALA A 3 -3.34 -11.96 -22.07
C ALA A 3 -4.16 -12.20 -23.37
N ILE A 4 -3.77 -13.19 -24.17
CA ILE A 4 -4.50 -13.56 -25.41
C ILE A 4 -5.87 -14.15 -25.06
N ALA A 5 -5.94 -15.01 -24.04
CA ALA A 5 -7.21 -15.57 -23.57
C ALA A 5 -8.17 -14.47 -23.08
N PHE A 6 -7.66 -13.46 -22.37
CA PHE A 6 -8.47 -12.30 -21.97
C PHE A 6 -8.99 -11.50 -23.15
N LEU A 7 -8.14 -11.21 -24.14
CA LEU A 7 -8.57 -10.54 -25.36
C LEU A 7 -9.68 -11.32 -26.08
N LEU A 8 -9.54 -12.64 -26.18
CA LEU A 8 -10.58 -13.50 -26.76
C LEU A 8 -11.89 -13.44 -25.97
N PHE A 9 -11.82 -13.47 -24.63
CA PHE A 9 -13.00 -13.34 -23.78
C PHE A 9 -13.69 -11.98 -23.95
N PHE A 10 -12.93 -10.88 -24.00
CA PHE A 10 -13.46 -9.55 -24.27
C PHE A 10 -14.13 -9.44 -25.64
N LEU A 11 -13.49 -9.99 -26.68
CA LEU A 11 -14.06 -10.02 -28.02
C LEU A 11 -15.34 -10.85 -28.08
N LEU A 12 -15.37 -12.00 -27.40
CA LEU A 12 -16.57 -12.83 -27.29
C LEU A 12 -17.69 -12.08 -26.56
N TYR A 13 -17.39 -11.45 -25.42
CA TYR A 13 -18.36 -10.64 -24.68
C TYR A 13 -18.91 -9.48 -25.52
N LEU A 14 -18.04 -8.79 -26.26
CA LEU A 14 -18.44 -7.72 -27.16
C LEU A 14 -19.35 -8.25 -28.29
N ALA A 15 -19.01 -9.40 -28.88
CA ALA A 15 -19.82 -10.03 -29.91
C ALA A 15 -21.21 -10.43 -29.38
N ILE A 16 -21.27 -11.02 -28.18
CA ILE A 16 -22.54 -11.35 -27.50
C ILE A 16 -23.36 -10.08 -27.24
N SER A 17 -22.72 -9.03 -26.70
CA SER A 17 -23.38 -7.77 -26.38
C SER A 17 -23.97 -7.10 -27.62
N VAL A 18 -23.22 -7.07 -28.72
CA VAL A 18 -23.67 -6.53 -30.02
C VAL A 18 -24.77 -7.42 -30.63
N GLY A 19 -24.63 -8.74 -30.55
CA GLY A 19 -25.63 -9.70 -31.02
C GLY A 19 -26.97 -9.53 -30.30
N LEU A 20 -26.95 -9.46 -28.97
CA LEU A 20 -28.13 -9.24 -28.13
C LEU A 20 -28.77 -7.87 -28.42
N ALA A 21 -27.98 -6.80 -28.49
CA ALA A 21 -28.46 -5.47 -28.83
C ALA A 21 -29.16 -5.44 -30.21
N ARG A 22 -28.57 -6.10 -31.23
CA ARG A 22 -29.17 -6.21 -32.57
C ARG A 22 -30.45 -7.04 -32.57
N TRP A 23 -30.49 -8.14 -31.81
CA TRP A 23 -31.69 -8.96 -31.67
C TRP A 23 -32.84 -8.18 -31.04
N VAL A 24 -32.58 -7.48 -29.93
CA VAL A 24 -33.58 -6.62 -29.26
C VAL A 24 -34.02 -5.48 -30.18
N ALA A 25 -33.10 -4.84 -30.90
CA ALA A 25 -33.43 -3.78 -31.85
C ALA A 25 -34.38 -4.28 -32.96
N LYS A 26 -34.12 -5.47 -33.53
CA LYS A 26 -35.00 -6.08 -34.53
C LYS A 26 -36.38 -6.39 -33.94
N GLN A 27 -36.42 -6.93 -32.72
CA GLN A 27 -37.69 -7.27 -32.06
C GLN A 27 -38.51 -6.03 -31.68
N ALA A 28 -37.86 -4.95 -31.27
CA ALA A 28 -38.50 -3.67 -30.97
C ALA A 28 -39.12 -3.05 -32.24
N ASN A 29 -38.41 -3.07 -33.38
CA ASN A 29 -38.96 -2.61 -34.66
C ASN A 29 -40.21 -3.40 -35.07
N LYS A 30 -40.21 -4.74 -34.89
CA LYS A 30 -41.38 -5.59 -35.17
C LYS A 30 -42.59 -5.25 -34.30
N ARG A 31 -42.37 -4.68 -33.11
CA ARG A 31 -43.42 -4.26 -32.16
C ARG A 31 -43.78 -2.77 -32.29
N GLY A 32 -43.32 -2.08 -33.33
CA GLY A 32 -43.61 -0.66 -33.57
C GLY A 32 -42.80 0.32 -32.71
N HIS A 33 -41.81 -0.15 -31.95
CA HIS A 33 -40.88 0.69 -31.20
C HIS A 33 -39.61 1.02 -31.98
N SER A 34 -38.90 2.07 -31.59
CA SER A 34 -37.60 2.41 -32.19
C SER A 34 -36.52 1.40 -31.81
N GLY A 35 -36.15 0.52 -32.74
CA GLY A 35 -35.09 -0.46 -32.55
C GLY A 35 -33.73 0.15 -32.22
N ARG A 36 -33.42 1.35 -32.74
CA ARG A 36 -32.18 2.06 -32.41
C ARG A 36 -32.10 2.41 -30.92
N LYS A 37 -33.17 2.96 -30.33
CA LYS A 37 -33.20 3.32 -28.90
C LYS A 37 -33.03 2.08 -28.01
N TRP A 38 -33.79 1.02 -28.29
CA TRP A 38 -33.74 -0.21 -27.51
C TRP A 38 -32.43 -0.99 -27.67
N GLY A 39 -31.87 -1.02 -28.88
CA GLY A 39 -30.56 -1.62 -29.12
C GLY A 39 -29.44 -0.90 -28.37
N VAL A 40 -29.41 0.44 -28.41
CA VAL A 40 -28.45 1.24 -27.63
C VAL A 40 -28.64 1.03 -26.13
N ALA A 41 -29.87 1.02 -25.64
CA ALA A 41 -30.15 0.79 -24.22
C ALA A 41 -29.61 -0.55 -23.71
N VAL A 42 -29.83 -1.65 -24.46
CA VAL A 42 -29.30 -2.97 -24.10
C VAL A 42 -27.79 -3.01 -24.19
N PHE A 43 -27.20 -2.39 -25.21
CA PHE A 43 -25.74 -2.32 -25.34
C PHE A 43 -25.10 -1.57 -24.16
N LEU A 44 -25.69 -0.43 -23.77
CA LEU A 44 -25.22 0.34 -22.60
C LEU A 44 -25.41 -0.43 -21.30
N LEU A 45 -26.51 -1.19 -21.15
CA LEU A 45 -26.71 -2.07 -19.98
C LEU A 45 -25.62 -3.14 -19.90
N MET A 46 -25.33 -3.82 -21.01
CA MET A 46 -24.26 -4.82 -21.09
C MET A 46 -22.88 -4.21 -20.80
N LEU A 47 -22.60 -3.02 -21.33
CA LEU A 47 -21.37 -2.31 -21.01
C LEU A 47 -21.30 -1.95 -19.52
N GLY A 48 -22.43 -1.47 -18.97
CA GLY A 48 -22.60 -1.16 -17.56
C GLY A 48 -22.21 -2.33 -16.66
N LEU A 49 -22.60 -3.57 -16.97
CA LEU A 49 -22.23 -4.75 -16.16
C LEU A 49 -20.72 -4.96 -15.99
N VAL A 50 -19.90 -4.52 -16.94
CA VAL A 50 -18.43 -4.63 -16.86
C VAL A 50 -17.82 -3.40 -16.17
N PHE A 51 -18.38 -2.21 -16.42
CA PHE A 51 -17.81 -0.92 -16.01
C PHE A 51 -18.56 -0.25 -14.84
N TRP A 52 -19.51 -0.93 -14.19
CA TRP A 52 -20.42 -0.32 -13.20
C TRP A 52 -19.68 0.30 -12.01
N ASP A 53 -18.55 -0.26 -11.62
CA ASP A 53 -17.71 0.16 -10.49
C ASP A 53 -16.55 1.08 -10.90
N TRP A 54 -16.30 1.25 -12.21
CA TRP A 54 -15.21 2.12 -12.67
C TRP A 54 -15.45 3.59 -12.30
N LEU A 55 -16.65 4.09 -12.54
CA LEU A 55 -16.99 5.48 -12.24
C LEU A 55 -16.98 5.75 -10.72
N PRO A 56 -17.64 4.95 -9.86
CA PRO A 56 -17.51 5.09 -8.40
C PRO A 56 -16.08 4.99 -7.89
N MET A 57 -15.26 4.08 -8.44
CA MET A 57 -13.84 3.96 -8.09
C MET A 57 -13.09 5.24 -8.40
N GLU A 58 -13.22 5.79 -9.62
CA GLU A 58 -12.50 6.99 -10.03
C GLU A 58 -12.88 8.20 -9.16
N ILE A 59 -14.18 8.35 -8.83
CA ILE A 59 -14.67 9.41 -7.95
C ILE A 59 -14.06 9.25 -6.54
N LEU A 60 -14.14 8.06 -5.95
CA LEU A 60 -13.62 7.82 -4.61
C LEU A 60 -12.09 8.00 -4.55
N HIS A 61 -11.36 7.45 -5.52
CA HIS A 61 -9.92 7.60 -5.62
C HIS A 61 -9.53 9.08 -5.75
N SER A 62 -10.16 9.81 -6.67
CA SER A 62 -9.90 11.25 -6.86
C SER A 62 -10.17 12.06 -5.60
N TYR A 63 -11.30 11.79 -4.93
CA TYR A 63 -11.65 12.43 -3.66
C TYR A 63 -10.61 12.14 -2.57
N LYS A 64 -10.22 10.87 -2.40
CA LYS A 64 -9.23 10.46 -1.39
C LYS A 64 -7.85 11.07 -1.67
N CYS A 65 -7.41 11.07 -2.93
CA CYS A 65 -6.17 11.72 -3.32
C CYS A 65 -6.19 13.22 -3.03
N ALA A 66 -7.31 13.91 -3.29
CA ALA A 66 -7.39 15.35 -3.09
C ALA A 66 -7.51 15.77 -1.62
N ASN A 67 -8.13 14.93 -0.76
CA ASN A 67 -8.50 15.33 0.60
C ASN A 67 -7.74 14.58 1.71
N ASN A 68 -7.12 13.45 1.41
CA ASN A 68 -6.55 12.56 2.42
C ASN A 68 -5.12 12.10 2.11
N ALA A 69 -4.61 12.27 0.90
CA ALA A 69 -3.25 11.88 0.55
C ALA A 69 -2.26 12.99 0.91
N GLY A 70 -1.02 12.59 1.18
CA GLY A 70 0.10 13.50 1.44
C GLY A 70 0.85 13.18 2.73
N PHE A 71 1.75 14.10 3.09
CA PHE A 71 2.51 14.07 4.33
C PHE A 71 1.78 14.85 5.42
N PHE A 72 1.64 14.23 6.59
CA PHE A 72 1.02 14.81 7.76
C PHE A 72 2.01 14.69 8.93
N GLN A 73 2.31 15.83 9.55
CA GLN A 73 3.14 15.87 10.75
C GLN A 73 2.25 16.12 11.96
N ASP A 74 2.10 15.08 12.78
CA ASP A 74 1.27 15.12 14.00
C ASP A 74 2.04 15.76 15.16
N LYS A 75 3.35 15.51 15.23
CA LYS A 75 4.28 16.11 16.20
C LYS A 75 5.62 16.42 15.56
N THR A 76 6.15 17.61 15.82
CA THR A 76 7.48 17.98 15.32
C THR A 76 8.58 17.30 16.13
N LEU A 77 9.76 17.08 15.52
CA LEU A 77 10.90 16.54 16.27
C LEU A 77 11.33 17.45 17.42
N ASP A 78 11.27 18.77 17.23
CA ASP A 78 11.68 19.72 18.27
C ASP A 78 10.71 19.74 19.44
N GLU A 79 9.40 19.62 19.17
CA GLU A 79 8.38 19.44 20.19
C GLU A 79 8.58 18.12 20.96
N TRP A 80 8.83 17.01 20.25
CA TRP A 80 9.12 15.73 20.90
C TRP A 80 10.38 15.79 21.77
N LYS A 81 11.44 16.47 21.32
CA LYS A 81 12.68 16.67 22.11
C LYS A 81 12.44 17.52 23.35
N ALA A 82 11.60 18.56 23.26
CA ALA A 82 11.25 19.40 24.40
C ALA A 82 10.50 18.61 25.47
N GLU A 83 9.67 17.65 25.07
CA GLU A 83 8.97 16.73 25.97
C GLU A 83 9.88 15.64 26.56
N ASN A 84 10.97 15.29 25.86
CA ASN A 84 11.89 14.19 26.22
C ASN A 84 13.35 14.68 26.31
N PRO A 85 13.67 15.58 27.27
CA PRO A 85 14.99 16.19 27.36
C PRO A 85 16.08 15.14 27.65
N GLY A 86 17.16 15.16 26.87
CA GLY A 86 18.31 14.26 27.03
C GLY A 86 18.13 12.86 26.43
N VAL A 87 16.94 12.50 25.98
CA VAL A 87 16.67 11.18 25.37
C VAL A 87 17.21 11.14 23.95
N TRP A 88 17.04 12.22 23.18
CA TRP A 88 17.40 12.30 21.77
C TRP A 88 18.88 12.01 21.52
N GLU A 89 19.75 12.49 22.41
CA GLU A 89 21.19 12.35 22.34
C GLU A 89 21.65 10.90 22.56
N THR A 90 20.81 10.06 23.18
CA THR A 90 21.12 8.65 23.47
C THR A 90 20.63 7.70 22.39
N LEU A 91 19.90 8.19 21.38
CA LEU A 91 19.30 7.33 20.38
C LEU A 91 20.33 6.85 19.38
N SER A 92 20.34 5.54 19.15
CA SER A 92 21.13 4.94 18.08
C SER A 92 20.40 3.84 17.31
N SER A 93 20.53 3.88 15.99
CA SER A 93 20.09 2.88 15.01
C SER A 93 20.91 1.59 15.07
N ASP A 94 22.11 1.63 15.67
CA ASP A 94 22.95 0.44 15.85
C ASP A 94 22.82 -0.15 17.25
N ALA A 95 22.32 0.62 18.22
CA ALA A 95 22.19 0.15 19.61
C ALA A 95 20.97 -0.77 19.80
N LEU A 96 21.17 -2.02 19.42
CA LEU A 96 20.25 -3.13 19.66
C LEU A 96 20.29 -3.56 21.14
N PRO A 97 19.19 -4.10 21.70
CA PRO A 97 19.13 -4.47 23.10
C PRO A 97 19.80 -5.83 23.33
N GLU A 98 21.13 -5.80 23.51
CA GLU A 98 21.99 -6.98 23.66
C GLU A 98 21.57 -7.89 24.81
N GLU A 99 20.95 -7.35 25.86
CA GLU A 99 20.41 -8.11 26.99
C GLU A 99 19.30 -9.09 26.60
N TYR A 100 18.62 -8.84 25.47
CA TYR A 100 17.53 -9.66 24.94
C TYR A 100 17.96 -10.53 23.75
N PHE A 101 19.26 -10.63 23.49
CA PHE A 101 19.78 -11.44 22.40
C PHE A 101 19.44 -12.93 22.59
N VAL A 102 18.87 -13.54 21.56
CA VAL A 102 18.46 -14.96 21.58
C VAL A 102 19.44 -15.80 20.76
N LYS A 103 19.64 -15.42 19.49
CA LYS A 103 20.48 -16.20 18.57
C LYS A 103 20.92 -15.37 17.36
N GLU A 104 21.97 -15.85 16.71
CA GLU A 104 22.46 -15.33 15.44
C GLU A 104 22.44 -16.45 14.40
N ASN A 105 21.85 -16.16 13.24
CA ASN A 105 21.86 -17.04 12.09
C ASN A 105 22.89 -16.51 11.08
N HIS A 106 23.82 -17.35 10.65
CA HIS A 106 24.79 -16.97 9.63
C HIS A 106 24.28 -17.29 8.23
N GLY A 107 24.36 -16.30 7.35
CA GLY A 107 24.12 -16.46 5.92
C GLY A 107 25.42 -16.66 5.15
N GLN A 108 25.44 -16.15 3.92
CA GLN A 108 26.61 -16.24 3.05
C GLN A 108 27.62 -15.13 3.38
N LYS A 109 28.92 -15.48 3.44
CA LYS A 109 30.00 -14.54 3.80
C LYS A 109 29.77 -13.91 5.19
N ARG A 110 29.66 -12.58 5.26
CA ARG A 110 29.43 -11.83 6.51
C ARG A 110 27.96 -11.48 6.75
N SER A 111 27.05 -11.92 5.87
CA SER A 111 25.63 -11.70 6.14
C SER A 111 25.20 -12.54 7.33
N LYS A 112 24.40 -11.93 8.19
CA LYS A 112 23.89 -12.57 9.39
C LYS A 112 22.59 -11.91 9.78
N GLU A 113 21.81 -12.65 10.54
CA GLU A 113 20.55 -12.22 11.11
C GLU A 113 20.66 -12.41 12.63
N ARG A 114 20.43 -11.35 13.40
CA ARG A 114 20.43 -11.40 14.86
C ARG A 114 19.01 -11.28 15.38
N ILE A 115 18.59 -12.21 16.21
CA ILE A 115 17.23 -12.27 16.75
C ILE A 115 17.27 -11.93 18.23
N TYR A 116 16.43 -10.98 18.62
CA TYR A 116 16.23 -10.52 20.00
C TYR A 116 14.77 -10.72 20.39
N ARG A 117 14.51 -11.02 21.66
CA ARG A 117 13.16 -11.18 22.19
C ARG A 117 12.95 -10.32 23.43
N LEU A 118 12.15 -9.27 23.27
CA LEU A 118 11.85 -8.31 24.33
C LEU A 118 10.91 -8.93 25.39
N PRO A 119 10.82 -8.34 26.60
CA PRO A 119 9.96 -8.83 27.67
C PRO A 119 8.46 -8.86 27.32
N ASP A 120 8.03 -7.98 26.41
CA ASP A 120 6.65 -7.93 25.93
C ASP A 120 6.32 -9.00 24.87
N GLY A 121 7.30 -9.85 24.52
CA GLY A 121 7.18 -10.88 23.50
C GLY A 121 7.44 -10.39 22.08
N THR A 122 7.79 -9.11 21.88
CA THR A 122 8.22 -8.58 20.59
C THR A 122 9.53 -9.24 20.16
N GLU A 123 9.60 -9.67 18.90
CA GLU A 123 10.85 -10.16 18.30
C GLU A 123 11.46 -9.08 17.40
N LEU A 124 12.74 -8.78 17.59
CA LEU A 124 13.52 -7.94 16.69
C LEU A 124 14.45 -8.82 15.87
N ILE A 125 14.46 -8.63 14.57
CA ILE A 125 15.29 -9.37 13.63
C ILE A 125 16.16 -8.34 12.90
N ALA A 126 17.42 -8.26 13.30
CA ALA A 126 18.40 -7.34 12.71
C ALA A 126 19.17 -8.03 11.59
N ASP A 127 19.06 -7.48 10.38
CA ASP A 127 19.68 -8.00 9.17
C ASP A 127 20.97 -7.27 8.83
N TYR A 128 22.00 -8.05 8.49
CA TYR A 128 23.31 -7.55 8.10
C TYR A 128 23.66 -8.03 6.68
N ASN A 129 24.21 -7.13 5.86
CA ASN A 129 24.56 -7.44 4.48
C ASN A 129 25.84 -8.28 4.36
N LEU A 130 26.22 -8.62 3.12
CA LEU A 130 27.45 -9.38 2.82
C LEU A 130 28.75 -8.68 3.28
N ALA A 131 28.72 -7.37 3.53
CA ALA A 131 29.84 -6.60 4.07
C ALA A 131 29.86 -6.58 5.61
N GLY A 132 28.79 -7.04 6.27
CA GLY A 132 28.59 -7.00 7.72
C GLY A 132 28.00 -5.68 8.23
N LYS A 133 27.50 -4.80 7.35
CA LYS A 133 26.80 -3.58 7.74
C LYS A 133 25.34 -3.88 8.06
N HIS A 134 24.84 -3.32 9.16
CA HIS A 134 23.41 -3.33 9.49
C HIS A 134 22.59 -2.67 8.36
N ILE A 135 21.47 -3.30 8.02
CA ILE A 135 20.58 -2.83 6.94
C ILE A 135 19.25 -2.37 7.52
N THR A 136 18.65 -3.19 8.36
CA THR A 136 17.31 -2.97 8.88
C THR A 136 17.07 -3.89 10.07
N THR A 137 16.13 -3.50 10.92
CA THR A 137 15.65 -4.33 12.02
C THR A 137 14.15 -4.49 11.88
N LEU A 138 13.69 -5.68 11.50
CA LEU A 138 12.27 -6.01 11.46
C LEU A 138 11.77 -6.22 12.89
N MET A 139 10.64 -5.61 13.22
CA MET A 139 9.96 -5.74 14.51
C MET A 139 8.67 -6.54 14.32
N LEU A 140 8.61 -7.73 14.91
CA LEU A 140 7.47 -8.63 14.87
C LEU A 140 6.72 -8.59 16.20
N ARG A 141 5.42 -8.29 16.12
CA ARG A 141 4.46 -8.38 17.23
C ARG A 141 3.33 -9.33 16.86
N GLY A 142 2.61 -9.82 17.86
CA GLY A 142 1.49 -10.74 17.69
C GLY A 142 0.29 -10.19 16.91
N ASP A 143 0.30 -8.91 16.50
CA ASP A 143 -0.77 -8.27 15.73
C ASP A 143 -0.61 -8.39 14.21
N GLY A 144 0.48 -9.01 13.74
CA GLY A 144 0.70 -9.30 12.32
C GLY A 144 1.01 -8.07 11.46
N LYS A 145 1.27 -6.90 12.06
CA LYS A 145 1.70 -5.71 11.34
C LYS A 145 3.19 -5.75 11.06
N GLN A 146 3.60 -5.27 9.88
CA GLN A 146 5.00 -5.09 9.55
C GLN A 146 5.51 -3.77 10.14
N ARG A 147 6.55 -3.86 10.95
CA ARG A 147 7.22 -2.73 11.59
C ARG A 147 8.72 -2.84 11.40
N TYR A 148 9.36 -1.70 11.29
CA TYR A 148 10.80 -1.57 11.20
C TYR A 148 11.26 -0.73 12.37
N TRP A 149 12.13 -1.29 13.20
CA TRP A 149 12.73 -0.58 14.31
C TRP A 149 13.74 0.43 13.76
N LEU A 150 13.59 1.69 14.14
CA LEU A 150 14.47 2.78 13.72
C LEU A 150 15.53 3.05 14.79
N ASN A 151 15.12 3.07 16.06
CA ASN A 151 15.98 3.17 17.23
C ASN A 151 15.18 2.79 18.50
N GLN A 152 15.75 3.00 19.69
CA GLN A 152 15.15 2.64 20.99
C GLN A 152 13.78 3.29 21.23
N ARG A 153 13.48 4.39 20.55
CA ARG A 153 12.27 5.19 20.74
C ARG A 153 11.32 5.15 19.56
N PHE A 154 11.80 4.93 18.35
CA PHE A 154 10.94 5.01 17.17
C PHE A 154 10.92 3.72 16.38
N PHE A 155 9.74 3.43 15.83
CA PHE A 155 9.58 2.45 14.77
C PHE A 155 8.76 3.02 13.63
N TRP A 156 9.03 2.53 12.43
CA TRP A 156 8.23 2.76 11.25
C TRP A 156 7.24 1.61 11.09
N GLU A 157 5.95 1.90 10.91
CA GLU A 157 4.95 0.89 10.58
C GLU A 157 4.21 1.22 9.30
N THR A 158 3.82 0.17 8.58
CA THR A 158 2.97 0.28 7.40
C THR A 158 1.59 -0.30 7.68
N VAL A 159 0.55 0.47 7.39
CA VAL A 159 -0.86 0.08 7.54
C VAL A 159 -1.54 0.10 6.17
N TRP A 160 -2.21 -1.00 5.84
CA TRP A 160 -2.99 -1.13 4.62
C TRP A 160 -4.48 -1.18 4.95
N THR A 161 -5.25 -0.25 4.39
CA THR A 161 -6.70 -0.20 4.59
C THR A 161 -7.42 -0.39 3.27
N LYS A 162 -8.38 -1.33 3.22
CA LYS A 162 -9.24 -1.53 2.06
C LYS A 162 -10.45 -0.61 2.15
N HIS A 163 -10.71 0.12 1.07
CA HIS A 163 -11.90 0.94 0.89
C HIS A 163 -12.84 0.29 -0.14
N PHE A 164 -14.01 0.89 -0.33
CA PHE A 164 -14.95 0.47 -1.37
C PHE A 164 -14.37 0.64 -2.78
N PHE A 165 -14.98 -0.04 -3.75
CA PHE A 165 -14.67 0.10 -5.19
C PHE A 165 -13.18 -0.10 -5.52
N HIS A 166 -12.54 -1.10 -4.92
CA HIS A 166 -11.14 -1.45 -5.16
C HIS A 166 -10.11 -0.41 -4.74
N VAL A 167 -10.51 0.68 -4.08
CA VAL A 167 -9.56 1.66 -3.55
C VAL A 167 -8.84 1.07 -2.33
N ARG A 168 -7.53 1.24 -2.27
CA ARG A 168 -6.70 0.88 -1.13
C ARG A 168 -5.97 2.13 -0.63
N GLU A 169 -5.81 2.20 0.67
CA GLU A 169 -4.99 3.18 1.35
C GLU A 169 -3.74 2.50 1.86
N TRP A 170 -2.61 3.16 1.66
CA TRP A 170 -1.32 2.80 2.18
C TRP A 170 -0.87 3.94 3.09
N GLU A 171 -0.68 3.64 4.36
CA GLU A 171 -0.23 4.61 5.34
C GLU A 171 1.08 4.14 5.98
N GLU A 172 2.10 4.98 5.88
CA GLU A 172 3.37 4.82 6.59
C GLU A 172 3.38 5.74 7.81
N ARG A 173 3.83 5.25 8.96
CA ARG A 173 3.82 5.99 10.23
C ARG A 173 5.15 5.87 10.93
N ILE A 174 5.64 6.97 11.50
CA ILE A 174 6.71 6.97 12.49
C ILE A 174 6.06 7.11 13.86
N VAL A 175 6.29 6.14 14.74
CA VAL A 175 5.59 6.02 16.01
C VAL A 175 6.61 5.92 17.14
N ASP A 176 6.35 6.65 18.23
CA ASP A 176 7.10 6.52 19.49
C ASP A 176 6.67 5.24 20.22
N LEU A 177 7.66 4.39 20.52
CA LEU A 177 7.50 3.08 21.11
C LEU A 177 6.98 3.14 22.55
N GLU A 178 7.31 4.18 23.32
CA GLU A 178 6.86 4.31 24.71
C GLU A 178 5.44 4.86 24.80
N THR A 179 5.15 5.93 24.06
CA THR A 179 3.87 6.63 24.17
C THR A 179 2.81 6.09 23.22
N GLY A 180 3.21 5.40 22.14
CA GLY A 180 2.34 5.05 21.03
C GLY A 180 1.91 6.24 20.18
N GLY A 181 2.47 7.42 20.43
CA GLY A 181 2.17 8.65 19.68
C GLY A 181 2.76 8.59 18.28
N VAL A 182 1.98 8.99 17.28
CA VAL A 182 2.45 9.15 15.90
C VAL A 182 3.15 10.50 15.79
N LEU A 183 4.37 10.52 15.24
CA LEU A 183 5.11 11.75 14.96
C LEU A 183 4.74 12.28 13.57
N ALA A 184 4.74 11.40 12.59
CA ALA A 184 4.39 11.73 11.22
C ALA A 184 3.81 10.53 10.50
N ARG A 185 3.00 10.84 9.49
CA ARG A 185 2.35 9.87 8.61
C ARG A 185 2.44 10.32 7.17
N TYR A 186 2.69 9.36 6.28
CA TYR A 186 2.50 9.52 4.85
C TYR A 186 1.33 8.65 4.42
N VAL A 187 0.35 9.25 3.75
CA VAL A 187 -0.85 8.56 3.28
C VAL A 187 -0.92 8.64 1.77
N ASP A 188 -1.14 7.49 1.13
CA ASP A 188 -1.32 7.39 -0.31
C ASP A 188 -2.49 6.45 -0.64
N PHE A 189 -3.07 6.63 -1.83
CA PHE A 189 -4.14 5.77 -2.32
C PHE A 189 -3.82 5.21 -3.69
N GLY A 190 -4.31 4.00 -3.92
CA GLY A 190 -4.29 3.37 -5.22
C GLY A 190 -5.43 2.38 -5.33
N THR A 191 -5.30 1.42 -6.25
CA THR A 191 -6.24 0.30 -6.34
C THR A 191 -5.59 -1.01 -5.92
N ASN A 192 -6.38 -1.92 -5.36
CA ASN A 192 -5.95 -3.28 -5.03
C ASN A 192 -5.95 -4.25 -6.23
N ILE A 193 -6.00 -3.72 -7.45
CA ILE A 193 -6.08 -4.49 -8.69
C ILE A 193 -4.66 -4.85 -9.15
N PRO A 194 -4.33 -6.15 -9.25
CA PRO A 194 -3.00 -6.57 -9.68
C PRO A 194 -2.76 -6.29 -11.17
N PRO A 195 -1.49 -6.17 -11.61
CA PRO A 195 -1.15 -6.17 -13.03
C PRO A 195 -1.52 -7.50 -13.68
N ILE A 196 -1.81 -7.47 -14.99
CA ILE A 196 -2.21 -8.64 -15.80
C ILE A 196 -1.23 -9.84 -15.70
N GLY A 197 0.03 -9.61 -15.33
CA GLY A 197 1.07 -10.64 -15.24
C GLY A 197 1.17 -11.41 -13.91
N ILE A 198 0.50 -10.95 -12.84
CA ILE A 198 0.67 -11.53 -11.49
C ILE A 198 -0.44 -12.55 -11.15
N GLY A 199 -1.55 -12.54 -11.92
CA GLY A 199 -2.73 -13.35 -11.62
C GLY A 199 -3.66 -12.66 -10.62
N GLY A 200 -4.95 -13.02 -10.67
CA GLY A 200 -5.99 -12.49 -9.80
C GLY A 200 -6.63 -13.62 -8.99
N ASN A 201 -7.08 -13.31 -7.78
CA ASN A 201 -7.80 -14.22 -6.90
C ASN A 201 -9.33 -14.03 -7.00
N SER A 202 -9.78 -12.96 -7.64
CA SER A 202 -11.19 -12.65 -7.86
C SER A 202 -11.47 -12.13 -9.28
N LEU A 203 -12.74 -12.17 -9.71
CA LEU A 203 -13.15 -11.61 -11.02
C LEU A 203 -12.88 -10.09 -11.13
N GLY A 204 -12.88 -9.36 -10.01
CA GLY A 204 -12.57 -7.92 -9.97
C GLY A 204 -11.09 -7.62 -10.21
N ASP A 205 -10.20 -8.58 -9.89
CA ASP A 205 -8.76 -8.41 -10.03
C ASP A 205 -8.30 -8.35 -11.49
N TYR A 206 -9.16 -8.77 -12.43
CA TYR A 206 -8.90 -8.72 -13.86
C TYR A 206 -9.29 -7.38 -14.50
N LYS A 207 -9.79 -6.42 -13.73
CA LYS A 207 -10.15 -5.07 -14.19
C LYS A 207 -8.93 -4.16 -14.31
N PHE A 208 -7.91 -4.58 -15.04
CA PHE A 208 -6.62 -3.87 -15.15
C PHE A 208 -6.76 -2.42 -15.65
N TRP A 209 -7.82 -2.09 -16.40
CA TRP A 209 -8.12 -0.71 -16.83
C TRP A 209 -8.49 0.23 -15.68
N MET A 210 -8.78 -0.32 -14.49
CA MET A 210 -9.04 0.42 -13.26
C MET A 210 -7.78 0.57 -12.40
N GLN A 211 -6.62 0.05 -12.84
CA GLN A 211 -5.41 0.07 -12.04
C GLN A 211 -4.89 1.50 -11.82
N LYS A 212 -4.79 1.91 -10.55
CA LYS A 212 -4.08 3.11 -10.10
C LYS A 212 -3.02 2.71 -9.07
N ARG A 213 -1.81 3.25 -9.21
CA ARG A 213 -0.68 2.88 -8.33
C ARG A 213 -0.59 3.76 -7.09
N SER A 214 -0.70 5.07 -7.28
CA SER A 214 -0.47 6.12 -6.29
C SER A 214 -1.25 7.38 -6.69
N CYS A 215 -1.57 8.21 -5.72
CA CYS A 215 -2.04 9.58 -5.91
C CYS A 215 -0.91 10.52 -6.36
N GLU A 216 0.29 10.28 -5.83
CA GLU A 216 1.43 11.18 -5.97
C GLU A 216 2.19 10.90 -7.28
N LYS A 217 2.49 11.96 -8.03
CA LYS A 217 3.17 11.84 -9.35
C LYS A 217 4.66 12.16 -9.27
N ASP A 218 5.06 12.98 -8.31
CA ASP A 218 6.40 13.56 -8.15
C ASP A 218 7.13 13.10 -6.88
N MET A 219 6.51 12.20 -6.09
CA MET A 219 7.05 11.64 -4.84
C MET A 219 7.43 12.70 -3.80
N GLN A 220 6.84 13.90 -3.84
CA GLN A 220 7.23 15.01 -2.97
C GLN A 220 6.99 14.69 -1.49
N SER A 221 5.78 14.28 -1.15
CA SER A 221 5.33 13.95 0.20
C SER A 221 6.04 12.70 0.72
N GLN A 222 6.18 11.68 -0.13
CA GLN A 222 6.96 10.49 0.21
C GLN A 222 8.43 10.86 0.49
N GLY A 223 9.01 11.77 -0.30
CA GLY A 223 10.37 12.26 -0.10
C GLY A 223 10.55 13.02 1.22
N ILE A 224 9.58 13.84 1.61
CA ILE A 224 9.58 14.54 2.90
C ILE A 224 9.53 13.53 4.05
N PHE A 225 8.65 12.53 3.96
CA PHE A 225 8.54 11.48 4.97
C PHE A 225 9.84 10.67 5.09
N ALA A 226 10.40 10.24 3.96
CA ALA A 226 11.66 9.49 3.92
C ALA A 226 12.83 10.32 4.48
N ALA A 227 12.88 11.63 4.22
CA ALA A 227 13.89 12.51 4.81
C ALA A 227 13.76 12.61 6.33
N LEU A 228 12.53 12.71 6.85
CA LEU A 228 12.27 12.70 8.29
C LEU A 228 12.67 11.36 8.93
N GLN A 229 12.24 10.24 8.35
CA GLN A 229 12.64 8.90 8.80
C GLN A 229 14.16 8.78 8.84
N LYS A 230 14.82 9.17 7.75
CA LYS A 230 16.27 9.14 7.65
C LYS A 230 16.96 10.01 8.69
N SER A 231 16.43 11.19 9.01
CA SER A 231 16.98 12.04 10.08
C SER A 231 16.90 11.42 11.48
N ILE A 232 15.90 10.57 11.71
CA ILE A 232 15.71 9.84 12.97
C ILE A 232 16.66 8.64 13.04
N GLU A 233 16.88 7.99 11.90
CA GLU A 233 17.80 6.86 11.76
C GLU A 233 19.27 7.31 11.82
N GLU A 234 19.70 8.25 10.97
CA GLU A 234 21.09 8.72 10.87
C GLU A 234 21.58 9.44 12.13
N LYS A 235 20.70 10.02 12.93
CA LYS A 235 21.14 10.57 14.22
C LYS A 235 21.74 9.47 15.11
N GLY A 236 21.33 8.22 14.87
CA GLY A 236 21.90 7.06 15.51
C GLY A 236 23.20 6.52 14.94
N ASP A 237 23.61 6.97 13.75
CA ASP A 237 24.86 6.60 13.08
C ASP A 237 25.99 7.62 13.34
N GLN A 238 25.70 8.75 13.99
CA GLN A 238 26.68 9.81 14.28
C GLN A 238 27.31 9.66 15.67
N GLU A 239 28.09 8.59 15.87
CA GLU A 239 29.21 8.50 16.84
C GLU A 239 30.34 7.61 16.31
#